data_AF-A0A1F9D6U6-F1
#
_entry.id   AF-A0A1F9D6U6-F1
#
_cell.length_a   1.000
_cell.length_b   1.000
_cell.length_c   1.000
_cell.angle_alpha   90.00
_cell.angle_beta   90.00
_cell.angle_gamma   90.00
#
_symmetry.space_group_name_H-M   'P 1'
#
loop_
_entity.id
_entity.type
_entity.pdbx_description
1 polymer ?
#
loop_
_entity_poly.entity_id
_entity_poly.type
_entity_poly.pdbx_seq_one_letter_code
_entity_poly.pdbx_strand_id
1 'polypeptide(L)'
;MYEGKNFFKKNTCFLIILIIASLSCNCFASTKILNVRYWTAPDHTRIVLDVDNEPFYVVTENENRIVLNFKNTSRDKSIPDEIILNKPGIKKLFFYNINDSAVKVELCLDEYQKAEVFKLKKFQDRPDRVVVDIMLMTPALEEELVKETLPAVKRQKIIVIDPGHGGDDPGAISRKRVYEKDIVLSISREIKKEINKIPGYQAVLTRKGDYYVSFSKRLQIAKDLEASLFISVHADAARNRKAKGSSVYCLSTGGASNAAAKLLANNENLSDIIGGVPGIEGKNEFDPIILNMFQTSTINLSKTYADTLINHLNRINCLKYKSVQEAPFNVLKLPDIPAVLLETAYISNPQEESLLRNSNFQKRLAAAVASSVSEYFIGTASVYENIKATEKQREKSKGKETATIQYKIKRGDTLSSVARRFDTTVAILLKLNNLKLRDKIYVGRKILVPLNTTGKNARRIYTVKKGDTLFSLAKKNTTTIQELLELNNMKRDDTLYLGKRIRLP
;
A
#
# COMPACT_ATOMS: atom_id res chain seq x y z
N MET A 1 67.62 -8.67 -59.52
CA MET A 1 67.41 -8.88 -58.06
C MET A 1 67.07 -7.53 -57.39
N TYR A 2 65.85 -7.01 -57.52
CA TYR A 2 65.45 -5.78 -56.80
C TYR A 2 63.92 -5.68 -56.62
N GLU A 3 63.25 -6.76 -56.20
CA GLU A 3 61.80 -6.72 -55.89
C GLU A 3 61.45 -7.42 -54.56
N GLY A 4 62.39 -7.48 -53.62
CA GLY A 4 62.18 -8.19 -52.34
C GLY A 4 61.90 -7.33 -51.10
N LYS A 5 62.11 -6.00 -51.15
CA LYS A 5 62.15 -5.17 -49.92
C LYS A 5 60.90 -4.33 -49.62
N ASN A 6 59.97 -4.16 -50.56
CA ASN A 6 58.78 -3.32 -50.36
C ASN A 6 57.53 -4.06 -49.88
N PHE A 7 57.47 -5.39 -50.03
CA PHE A 7 56.29 -6.16 -49.61
C PHE A 7 56.23 -6.33 -48.08
N PHE A 8 57.40 -6.52 -47.44
CA PHE A 8 57.47 -6.68 -45.97
C PHE A 8 57.14 -5.39 -45.22
N LYS A 9 57.52 -4.20 -45.73
CA LYS A 9 57.23 -2.90 -45.11
C LYS A 9 55.75 -2.52 -45.17
N LYS A 10 55.05 -2.88 -46.26
CA LYS A 10 53.64 -2.54 -46.46
C LYS A 10 52.71 -3.41 -45.59
N ASN A 11 53.06 -4.68 -45.42
CA ASN A 11 52.29 -5.61 -44.59
C ASN A 11 52.52 -5.43 -43.08
N THR A 12 53.72 -5.02 -42.64
CA THR A 12 53.95 -4.65 -41.23
C THR A 12 53.21 -3.38 -40.84
N CYS A 13 53.12 -2.39 -41.73
CA CYS A 13 52.35 -1.17 -41.48
C CYS A 13 50.84 -1.46 -41.37
N PHE A 14 50.32 -2.38 -42.20
CA PHE A 14 48.91 -2.79 -42.15
C PHE A 14 48.58 -3.60 -40.88
N LEU A 15 49.51 -4.47 -40.43
CA LEU A 15 49.33 -5.24 -39.20
C LEU A 15 49.36 -4.35 -37.95
N ILE A 16 50.20 -3.31 -37.92
CA ILE A 16 50.28 -2.34 -36.82
C ILE A 16 48.99 -1.49 -36.76
N ILE A 17 48.44 -1.07 -37.90
CA ILE A 17 47.18 -0.32 -37.96
C ILE A 17 45.99 -1.19 -37.50
N LEU A 18 45.99 -2.49 -37.83
CA LEU A 18 44.95 -3.43 -37.38
C LEU A 18 45.03 -3.73 -35.87
N ILE A 19 46.24 -3.76 -35.30
CA ILE A 19 46.47 -3.92 -33.85
C ILE A 19 46.05 -2.65 -33.09
N ILE A 20 46.30 -1.46 -33.64
CA ILE A 20 45.84 -0.19 -33.06
C ILE A 20 44.32 -0.03 -33.16
N ALA A 21 43.68 -0.54 -34.23
CA ALA A 21 42.23 -0.50 -34.42
C ALA A 21 41.47 -1.58 -33.61
N SER A 22 42.16 -2.60 -33.08
CA SER A 22 41.59 -3.63 -32.19
C SER A 22 41.86 -3.38 -30.71
N LEU A 23 42.65 -2.35 -30.39
CA LEU A 23 42.65 -1.73 -29.07
C LEU A 23 41.36 -0.91 -28.95
N SER A 24 40.27 -1.57 -28.56
CA SER A 24 39.10 -0.90 -27.99
C SER A 24 39.58 -0.12 -26.77
N CYS A 25 39.93 1.14 -26.98
CA CYS A 25 40.15 2.07 -25.88
C CYS A 25 38.82 2.16 -25.16
N ASN A 26 38.73 1.57 -23.98
CA ASN A 26 37.67 1.89 -23.04
C ASN A 26 37.86 3.38 -22.72
N CYS A 27 37.22 4.24 -23.51
CA CYS A 27 37.00 5.61 -23.15
C CYS A 27 36.11 5.54 -21.91
N PHE A 28 36.73 5.49 -20.73
CA PHE A 28 36.03 5.60 -19.46
C PHE A 28 35.37 6.97 -19.50
N ALA A 29 34.07 6.99 -19.80
CA ALA A 29 33.27 8.20 -19.74
C ALA A 29 33.47 8.81 -18.35
N SER A 30 33.85 10.09 -18.31
CA SER A 30 34.01 10.78 -17.04
C SER A 30 32.65 10.85 -16.36
N THR A 31 32.56 10.33 -15.13
CA THR A 31 31.34 10.39 -14.32
C THR A 31 31.14 11.82 -13.82
N LYS A 32 29.89 12.24 -13.64
CA LYS A 32 29.57 13.53 -13.03
C LYS A 32 28.62 13.35 -11.85
N ILE A 33 28.97 13.96 -10.71
CA ILE A 33 28.04 14.12 -9.59
C ILE A 33 27.06 15.25 -9.95
N LEU A 34 25.80 14.87 -10.16
CA LEU A 34 24.73 15.74 -10.63
C LEU A 34 24.04 16.50 -9.50
N ASN A 35 23.84 15.83 -8.36
CA ASN A 35 23.09 16.39 -7.24
C ASN A 35 23.42 15.67 -5.92
N VAL A 36 23.10 16.31 -4.81
CA VAL A 36 23.20 15.76 -3.45
C VAL A 36 21.84 15.86 -2.78
N ARG A 37 21.30 14.73 -2.33
CA ARG A 37 20.04 14.66 -1.57
C ARG A 37 20.30 14.08 -0.20
N TYR A 38 19.48 14.47 0.77
CA TYR A 38 19.60 13.96 2.13
C TYR A 38 18.27 14.00 2.87
N TRP A 39 18.08 13.06 3.78
CA TRP A 39 16.94 13.02 4.69
C TRP A 39 17.30 12.23 5.95
N THR A 40 16.55 12.47 7.03
CA THR A 40 16.80 11.84 8.34
C THR A 40 15.56 11.06 8.78
N ALA A 41 15.75 9.76 8.99
CA ALA A 41 14.84 8.90 9.74
C ALA A 41 15.27 8.85 11.22
N PRO A 42 14.42 8.31 12.12
CA PRO A 42 14.79 8.15 13.52
C PRO A 42 16.05 7.30 13.74
N ASP A 43 16.27 6.28 12.90
CA ASP A 43 17.35 5.30 13.03
C ASP A 43 18.58 5.57 12.13
N HIS A 44 18.46 6.46 11.13
CA HIS A 44 19.58 6.80 10.25
C HIS A 44 19.40 8.15 9.55
N THR A 45 20.52 8.75 9.16
CA THR A 45 20.54 9.83 8.15
C THR A 45 21.09 9.27 6.85
N ARG A 46 20.36 9.47 5.75
CA ARG A 46 20.78 9.05 4.41
C ARG A 46 21.28 10.24 3.60
N ILE A 47 22.44 10.09 2.96
CA ILE A 47 22.99 10.98 1.95
C ILE A 47 23.01 10.24 0.61
N VAL A 48 22.54 10.89 -0.45
CA VAL A 48 22.49 10.32 -1.81
C VAL A 48 23.19 11.26 -2.78
N LEU A 49 24.20 10.75 -3.49
CA LEU A 49 24.87 11.43 -4.59
C LEU A 49 24.32 10.87 -5.89
N ASP A 50 23.59 11.69 -6.65
CA ASP A 50 23.12 11.33 -8.00
C ASP A 50 24.29 11.47 -8.98
N VAL A 51 24.56 10.43 -9.77
CA VAL A 51 25.68 10.38 -10.72
C VAL A 51 25.24 9.89 -12.10
N ASP A 52 25.76 10.48 -13.18
CA ASP A 52 25.29 10.20 -14.54
C ASP A 52 25.69 8.82 -15.10
N ASN A 53 26.68 8.16 -14.50
CA ASN A 53 27.20 6.85 -14.86
C ASN A 53 27.68 6.11 -13.61
N GLU A 54 27.94 4.80 -13.75
CA GLU A 54 28.46 3.99 -12.66
C GLU A 54 29.80 4.55 -12.11
N PRO A 55 29.84 5.01 -10.85
CA PRO A 55 31.00 5.71 -10.32
C PRO A 55 32.06 4.72 -9.83
N PHE A 56 33.33 5.08 -9.98
CA PHE A 56 34.45 4.39 -9.34
C PHE A 56 34.97 5.23 -8.16
N TYR A 57 34.84 4.71 -6.94
CA TYR A 57 35.29 5.40 -5.73
C TYR A 57 35.93 4.45 -4.72
N VAL A 58 36.80 4.99 -3.87
CA VAL A 58 37.36 4.32 -2.70
C VAL A 58 36.82 4.99 -1.45
N VAL A 59 36.36 4.20 -0.49
CA VAL A 59 35.86 4.66 0.80
C VAL A 59 36.98 4.57 1.84
N THR A 60 37.17 5.62 2.63
CA THR A 60 38.02 5.61 3.82
C THR A 60 37.20 6.12 4.99
N GLU A 61 37.12 5.32 6.05
CA GLU A 61 36.38 5.64 7.27
C GLU A 61 37.37 5.84 8.44
N ASN A 62 37.15 6.90 9.20
CA ASN A 62 37.83 7.22 10.45
C ASN A 62 36.75 7.56 11.50
N GLU A 63 37.12 7.64 12.79
CA GLU A 63 36.17 7.80 13.92
C GLU A 63 35.07 8.84 13.73
N ASN A 64 35.35 9.98 13.07
CA ASN A 64 34.36 11.05 12.86
C ASN A 64 34.22 11.47 11.39
N ARG A 65 34.74 10.68 10.44
CA ARG A 65 34.82 11.08 9.03
C ARG A 65 34.73 9.92 8.08
N ILE A 66 33.90 10.07 7.05
CA ILE A 66 33.90 9.20 5.86
C ILE A 66 34.34 10.01 4.66
N VAL A 67 35.31 9.49 3.91
CA VAL A 67 35.83 10.10 2.71
C VAL A 67 35.57 9.18 1.52
N LEU A 68 34.89 9.71 0.52
CA LEU A 68 34.68 9.06 -0.78
C LEU A 68 35.60 9.71 -1.80
N ASN A 69 36.60 8.97 -2.27
CA ASN A 69 37.53 9.43 -3.30
C ASN A 69 37.08 8.90 -4.67
N PHE A 70 36.44 9.75 -5.46
CA PHE A 70 35.97 9.43 -6.80
C PHE A 70 37.07 9.64 -7.84
N LYS A 71 37.26 8.65 -8.73
CA LYS A 71 38.18 8.75 -9.88
C LYS A 71 37.39 9.01 -11.16
N ASN A 72 38.06 9.63 -12.14
CA ASN A 72 37.49 10.07 -13.41
C ASN A 72 36.13 10.78 -13.26
N THR A 73 35.97 11.52 -12.17
CA THR A 73 34.69 12.11 -11.78
C THR A 73 34.83 13.63 -11.71
N SER A 74 33.80 14.33 -12.17
CA SER A 74 33.63 15.78 -12.02
C SER A 74 32.40 16.08 -11.18
N ARG A 75 32.31 17.31 -10.65
CA ARG A 75 31.16 17.78 -9.87
C ARG A 75 30.35 18.79 -10.67
N ASP A 76 29.02 18.73 -10.59
CA ASP A 76 28.19 19.80 -11.11
C ASP A 76 28.46 21.12 -10.37
N LYS A 77 28.50 22.22 -11.14
CA LYS A 77 28.83 23.56 -10.61
C LYS A 77 27.76 24.08 -9.65
N SER A 78 26.54 23.56 -9.72
CA SER A 78 25.47 23.91 -8.79
C SER A 78 25.66 23.34 -7.37
N ILE A 79 26.52 22.33 -7.21
CA ILE A 79 26.85 21.76 -5.90
C ILE A 79 27.94 22.63 -5.26
N PRO A 80 27.71 23.18 -4.06
CA PRO A 80 28.68 24.05 -3.39
C PRO A 80 29.88 23.29 -2.80
N ASP A 81 30.92 24.07 -2.48
CA ASP A 81 32.06 23.77 -1.57
C ASP A 81 31.71 22.88 -0.39
N GLU A 82 30.74 23.41 0.36
CA GLU A 82 30.36 22.97 1.68
C GLU A 82 28.83 22.95 1.76
N ILE A 83 28.29 21.89 2.34
CA ILE A 83 26.87 21.79 2.69
C ILE A 83 26.78 21.56 4.19
N ILE A 84 26.24 22.54 4.91
CA ILE A 84 25.96 22.43 6.34
C ILE A 84 24.63 21.71 6.52
N LEU A 85 24.65 20.54 7.17
CA LEU A 85 23.48 19.69 7.35
C LEU A 85 22.91 19.80 8.77
N ASN A 86 23.79 19.75 9.78
CA ASN A 86 23.43 19.68 11.21
C ASN A 86 22.28 18.68 11.46
N LYS A 87 22.44 17.46 10.94
CA LYS A 87 21.50 16.35 11.13
C LYS A 87 22.13 15.35 12.10
N PRO A 88 21.31 14.55 12.81
CA PRO A 88 21.82 13.42 13.58
C PRO A 88 22.74 12.56 12.71
N GLY A 89 23.92 12.19 13.22
CA GLY A 89 24.93 11.40 12.50
C GLY A 89 25.89 12.24 11.65
N ILE A 90 25.54 13.48 11.27
CA ILE A 90 26.30 14.27 10.30
C ILE A 90 26.16 15.78 10.43
N LYS A 91 27.30 16.46 10.55
CA LYS A 91 27.36 17.92 10.62
C LYS A 91 27.40 18.56 9.24
N LYS A 92 28.31 18.10 8.38
CA LYS A 92 28.67 18.79 7.13
C LYS A 92 29.14 17.82 6.04
N LEU A 93 29.02 18.27 4.79
CA LEU A 93 29.64 17.68 3.61
C LEU A 93 30.62 18.67 3.00
N PHE A 94 31.79 18.21 2.60
CA PHE A 94 32.73 18.97 1.78
C PHE A 94 32.97 18.28 0.44
N PHE A 95 33.05 19.08 -0.62
CA PHE A 95 33.36 18.62 -1.96
C PHE A 95 34.64 19.28 -2.45
N TYR A 96 35.69 18.50 -2.66
CA TYR A 96 36.96 18.99 -3.17
C TYR A 96 37.19 18.46 -4.58
N ASN A 97 37.39 19.36 -5.55
CA ASN A 97 37.93 18.98 -6.85
C ASN A 97 39.45 18.89 -6.71
N ILE A 98 40.00 17.66 -6.71
CA ILE A 98 41.45 17.46 -6.63
C ILE A 98 42.11 17.86 -7.95
N ASN A 99 41.47 17.51 -9.06
CA ASN A 99 41.81 17.92 -10.42
C ASN A 99 40.55 17.78 -11.31
N ASP A 100 40.69 17.98 -12.62
CA ASP A 100 39.57 17.90 -13.58
C ASP A 100 38.91 16.50 -13.68
N SER A 101 39.53 15.48 -13.08
CA SER A 101 39.11 14.07 -13.17
C SER A 101 38.98 13.40 -11.80
N ALA A 102 39.00 14.12 -10.68
CA ALA A 102 38.88 13.51 -9.36
C ALA A 102 38.16 14.42 -8.36
N VAL A 103 37.15 13.88 -7.71
CA VAL A 103 36.39 14.55 -6.65
C VAL A 103 36.56 13.78 -5.34
N LYS A 104 36.86 14.50 -4.27
CA LYS A 104 36.83 13.97 -2.91
C LYS A 104 35.59 14.53 -2.20
N VAL A 105 34.74 13.64 -1.70
CA VAL A 105 33.59 13.99 -0.87
C VAL A 105 33.89 13.57 0.56
N GLU A 106 33.92 14.53 1.49
CA GLU A 106 34.18 14.29 2.90
C GLU A 106 32.91 14.55 3.71
N LEU A 107 32.47 13.53 4.45
CA LEU A 107 31.35 13.59 5.38
C LEU A 107 31.91 13.78 6.78
N CYS A 108 31.62 14.91 7.40
CA CYS A 108 31.97 15.18 8.80
C CYS A 108 30.87 14.66 9.71
N LEU A 109 31.14 13.54 10.38
CA LEU A 109 30.19 12.83 11.22
C LEU A 109 30.18 13.38 12.66
N ASP A 110 29.10 13.12 13.37
CA ASP A 110 29.01 13.27 14.83
C ASP A 110 28.87 11.88 15.49
N GLU A 111 28.05 11.72 16.54
CA GLU A 111 27.78 10.41 17.13
C GLU A 111 26.95 9.52 16.18
N TYR A 112 27.55 8.43 15.73
CA TYR A 112 26.90 7.42 14.89
C TYR A 112 27.28 6.00 15.34
N GLN A 113 26.45 5.03 15.02
CA GLN A 113 26.71 3.61 15.34
C GLN A 113 27.54 2.92 14.26
N LYS A 114 27.15 3.11 13.00
CA LYS A 114 27.77 2.48 11.82
C LYS A 114 27.40 3.28 10.58
N ALA A 115 28.28 3.30 9.58
CA ALA A 115 27.92 3.78 8.26
C ALA A 115 27.99 2.69 7.19
N GLU A 116 27.12 2.78 6.19
CA GLU A 116 27.10 1.89 5.04
C GLU A 116 27.14 2.71 3.75
N VAL A 117 28.08 2.39 2.87
CA VAL A 117 28.23 3.02 1.56
C VAL A 117 27.96 1.99 0.48
N PHE A 118 26.99 2.25 -0.39
CA PHE A 118 26.62 1.33 -1.46
C PHE A 118 26.17 2.08 -2.72
N LYS A 119 26.13 1.34 -3.83
CA LYS A 119 25.68 1.85 -5.13
C LYS A 119 24.25 1.39 -5.41
N LEU A 120 23.48 2.23 -6.09
CA LEU A 120 22.22 1.82 -6.72
C LEU A 120 22.33 2.15 -8.20
N LYS A 121 21.90 1.23 -9.06
CA LYS A 121 21.92 1.47 -10.49
C LYS A 121 20.78 2.40 -10.90
N LYS A 122 20.95 2.98 -12.08
CA LYS A 122 19.93 3.73 -12.79
C LYS A 122 18.64 2.92 -12.84
N PHE A 123 17.54 3.54 -12.42
CA PHE A 123 16.21 2.94 -12.47
C PHE A 123 15.18 3.97 -12.94
N GLN A 124 14.51 3.68 -14.07
CA GLN A 124 13.63 4.63 -14.75
C GLN A 124 14.34 5.98 -14.99
N ASP A 125 13.76 7.09 -14.56
CA ASP A 125 14.31 8.44 -14.71
C ASP A 125 15.36 8.80 -13.64
N ARG A 126 15.66 7.88 -12.70
CA ARG A 126 16.65 8.11 -11.65
C ARG A 126 18.02 7.66 -12.12
N PRO A 127 19.04 8.52 -12.01
CA PRO A 127 20.40 8.18 -12.43
C PRO A 127 21.03 7.14 -11.49
N ASP A 128 22.24 6.71 -11.79
CA ASP A 128 23.04 5.92 -10.86
C ASP A 128 23.24 6.73 -9.56
N ARG A 129 23.39 6.05 -8.42
CA ARG A 129 23.47 6.69 -7.11
C ARG A 129 24.56 6.08 -6.25
N VAL A 130 25.27 6.92 -5.51
CA VAL A 130 26.05 6.50 -4.33
C VAL A 130 25.28 6.91 -3.09
N VAL A 131 24.97 5.94 -2.24
CA VAL A 131 24.21 6.14 -1.01
C VAL A 131 25.15 5.95 0.17
N VAL A 132 25.05 6.85 1.14
CA VAL A 132 25.70 6.73 2.45
C VAL A 132 24.61 6.77 3.52
N ASP A 133 24.41 5.64 4.19
CA ASP A 133 23.53 5.53 5.34
C ASP A 133 24.36 5.63 6.61
N ILE A 134 24.03 6.62 7.45
CA ILE A 134 24.68 6.84 8.74
C ILE A 134 23.69 6.40 9.81
N MET A 135 23.88 5.19 10.32
CA MET A 135 23.04 4.59 11.34
C MET A 135 23.28 5.29 12.68
N LEU A 136 22.20 5.73 13.31
CA LEU A 136 22.25 6.48 14.56
C LEU A 136 22.25 5.53 15.75
N MET A 137 22.87 5.96 16.85
CA MET A 137 22.65 5.34 18.14
C MET A 137 21.26 5.71 18.63
N THR A 138 20.23 5.13 18.03
CA THR A 138 18.88 5.22 18.62
C THR A 138 18.92 4.52 19.97
N PRO A 139 18.52 5.16 21.09
CA PRO A 139 17.98 4.36 22.18
C PRO A 139 16.87 3.53 21.54
N ALA A 140 16.92 2.21 21.73
CA ALA A 140 16.06 1.26 21.05
C ALA A 140 14.67 1.87 20.88
N LEU A 141 14.14 1.89 19.65
CA LEU A 141 12.78 2.33 19.32
C LEU A 141 11.72 1.75 20.28
N GLU A 142 12.08 0.71 21.03
CA GLU A 142 11.42 0.20 22.23
C GLU A 142 11.08 1.29 23.26
N GLU A 143 11.94 2.23 23.66
CA GLU A 143 11.59 3.13 24.79
C GLU A 143 10.56 4.22 24.45
N GLU A 144 10.56 4.79 23.24
CA GLU A 144 9.62 5.87 22.90
C GLU A 144 8.27 5.37 22.37
N LEU A 145 8.23 4.16 21.78
CA LEU A 145 6.97 3.48 21.46
C LEU A 145 6.35 2.83 22.71
N VAL A 146 7.14 2.44 23.71
CA VAL A 146 6.63 1.88 24.97
C VAL A 146 6.29 2.97 26.01
N LYS A 147 6.92 4.16 26.00
CA LYS A 147 6.63 5.27 26.94
C LYS A 147 5.28 5.99 26.73
N GLU A 148 4.51 5.67 25.69
CA GLU A 148 3.04 5.79 25.82
C GLU A 148 2.52 4.63 26.72
N THR A 149 3.07 4.52 27.94
CA THR A 149 2.60 3.54 28.93
C THR A 149 1.22 3.98 29.41
N LEU A 150 0.23 3.32 28.83
CA LEU A 150 -1.15 3.43 29.20
C LEU A 150 -1.35 3.00 30.67
N PRO A 151 -2.17 3.71 31.44
CA PRO A 151 -2.64 3.20 32.73
C PRO A 151 -3.33 1.85 32.52
N ALA A 152 -3.21 0.96 33.50
CA ALA A 152 -3.73 -0.40 33.49
C ALA A 152 -5.25 -0.44 33.19
N VAL A 153 -5.61 -0.47 31.91
CA VAL A 153 -6.99 -0.53 31.41
C VAL A 153 -6.97 -1.44 30.17
N LYS A 154 -7.96 -2.35 30.07
CA LYS A 154 -8.30 -3.23 28.92
C LYS A 154 -7.35 -3.16 27.71
N ARG A 155 -6.68 -4.28 27.38
CA ARG A 155 -5.83 -4.48 26.18
C ARG A 155 -6.33 -3.65 24.99
N GLN A 156 -5.60 -2.57 24.67
CA GLN A 156 -5.97 -1.68 23.57
C GLN A 156 -5.76 -2.35 22.23
N LYS A 157 -6.60 -2.00 21.25
CA LYS A 157 -6.45 -2.43 19.86
C LYS A 157 -5.49 -1.49 19.15
N ILE A 158 -4.31 -1.99 18.82
CA ILE A 158 -3.30 -1.24 18.07
C ILE A 158 -3.63 -1.30 16.58
N ILE A 159 -3.75 -0.13 15.95
CA ILE A 159 -4.02 0.05 14.52
C ILE A 159 -2.78 0.68 13.90
N VAL A 160 -2.07 -0.06 13.06
CA VAL A 160 -0.92 0.50 12.37
C VAL A 160 -1.39 1.16 11.09
N ILE A 161 -1.09 2.46 10.98
CA ILE A 161 -1.34 3.27 9.80
C ILE A 161 -0.01 3.45 9.09
N ASP A 162 0.03 3.11 7.81
CA ASP A 162 1.22 3.14 7.01
C ASP A 162 1.11 4.23 5.93
N PRO A 163 1.68 5.43 6.15
CA PRO A 163 1.74 6.43 5.10
C PRO A 163 2.71 5.95 4.00
N GLY A 164 2.20 5.71 2.79
CA GLY A 164 2.98 5.23 1.65
C GLY A 164 4.19 6.11 1.34
N HIS A 165 5.21 5.51 0.71
CA HIS A 165 6.41 6.21 0.21
C HIS A 165 7.21 6.94 1.32
N GLY A 166 7.91 8.03 0.99
CA GLY A 166 8.69 8.88 1.90
C GLY A 166 10.15 9.03 1.48
N GLY A 167 10.80 10.11 1.90
CA GLY A 167 12.21 10.38 1.59
C GLY A 167 12.43 10.45 0.08
N ASP A 168 13.31 9.58 -0.43
CA ASP A 168 13.61 9.50 -1.86
C ASP A 168 12.48 8.90 -2.69
N ASP A 169 11.50 8.22 -2.11
CA ASP A 169 10.30 7.79 -2.83
C ASP A 169 9.19 8.86 -2.71
N PRO A 170 8.89 9.64 -3.77
CA PRO A 170 7.83 10.64 -3.74
C PRO A 170 6.42 10.03 -3.87
N GLY A 171 6.31 8.77 -4.29
CA GLY A 171 5.09 8.24 -4.88
C GLY A 171 4.70 8.97 -6.16
N ALA A 172 3.41 9.00 -6.46
CA ALA A 172 2.88 9.74 -7.58
C ALA A 172 3.08 11.25 -7.44
N ILE A 173 3.34 11.92 -8.58
CA ILE A 173 3.58 13.35 -8.66
C ILE A 173 2.50 14.00 -9.51
N SER A 174 1.83 15.01 -8.95
CA SER A 174 0.81 15.78 -9.67
C SER A 174 1.42 16.67 -10.76
N ARG A 175 0.58 17.25 -11.63
CA ARG A 175 1.06 18.22 -12.65
C ARG A 175 1.64 19.48 -12.00
N LYS A 176 1.16 19.83 -10.81
CA LYS A 176 1.61 21.00 -10.04
C LYS A 176 2.73 20.64 -9.06
N ARG A 177 3.40 19.49 -9.23
CA ARG A 177 4.46 18.97 -8.35
C ARG A 177 4.01 18.81 -6.89
N VAL A 178 2.77 18.38 -6.69
CA VAL A 178 2.33 17.87 -5.39
C VAL A 178 2.74 16.40 -5.31
N TYR A 179 3.38 16.02 -4.21
CA TYR A 179 3.89 14.67 -4.01
C TYR A 179 2.91 13.85 -3.16
N GLU A 180 2.67 12.60 -3.57
CA GLU A 180 1.84 11.66 -2.84
C GLU A 180 2.32 11.48 -1.41
N LYS A 181 3.65 11.30 -1.20
CA LYS A 181 4.25 11.09 0.12
C LYS A 181 3.84 12.14 1.17
N ASP A 182 3.61 13.39 0.75
CA ASP A 182 3.24 14.50 1.65
C ASP A 182 1.75 14.45 1.99
N ILE A 183 0.92 14.20 0.97
CA ILE A 183 -0.54 14.07 1.11
C ILE A 183 -0.88 12.90 2.03
N VAL A 184 -0.31 11.72 1.78
CA VAL A 184 -0.63 10.51 2.54
C VAL A 184 -0.10 10.57 3.97
N LEU A 185 1.02 11.26 4.22
CA LEU A 185 1.49 11.55 5.58
C LEU A 185 0.51 12.48 6.31
N SER A 186 0.04 13.53 5.66
CA SER A 186 -0.94 14.46 6.23
C SER A 186 -2.25 13.76 6.59
N ILE A 187 -2.80 12.98 5.65
CA ILE A 187 -4.03 12.20 5.86
C ILE A 187 -3.83 11.17 6.98
N SER A 188 -2.70 10.47 7.01
CA SER A 188 -2.43 9.44 8.02
C SER A 188 -2.33 10.01 9.44
N ARG A 189 -1.79 11.23 9.59
CA ARG A 189 -1.79 11.93 10.89
C ARG A 189 -3.19 12.27 11.36
N GLU A 190 -4.07 12.71 10.47
CA GLU A 190 -5.49 12.92 10.80
C GLU A 190 -6.20 11.59 11.13
N ILE A 191 -5.95 10.50 10.38
CA ILE A 191 -6.47 9.16 10.72
C ILE A 191 -6.03 8.74 12.12
N LYS A 192 -4.74 8.86 12.44
CA LYS A 192 -4.21 8.56 13.78
C LYS A 192 -4.95 9.38 14.84
N LYS A 193 -5.10 10.68 14.62
CA LYS A 193 -5.78 11.59 15.54
C LYS A 193 -7.23 11.17 15.80
N GLU A 194 -7.98 10.79 14.76
CA GLU A 194 -9.38 10.36 14.92
C GLU A 194 -9.50 8.99 15.60
N ILE A 195 -8.64 8.03 15.28
CA ILE A 195 -8.64 6.71 15.95
C ILE A 195 -8.30 6.85 17.44
N ASN A 196 -7.32 7.68 17.79
CA ASN A 196 -6.90 7.88 19.19
C ASN A 196 -7.96 8.54 20.08
N LYS A 197 -9.04 9.10 19.50
CA LYS A 197 -10.19 9.59 20.28
C LYS A 197 -11.11 8.46 20.76
N ILE A 198 -10.99 7.26 20.19
CA ILE A 198 -11.88 6.13 20.46
C ILE A 198 -11.31 5.35 21.66
N PRO A 199 -12.04 5.24 22.79
CA PRO A 199 -11.57 4.49 23.94
C PRO A 199 -11.26 3.02 23.59
N GLY A 200 -10.07 2.55 23.97
CA GLY A 200 -9.63 1.18 23.70
C GLY A 200 -8.91 0.98 22.37
N TYR A 201 -8.61 2.03 21.62
CA TYR A 201 -7.85 1.98 20.37
C TYR A 201 -6.63 2.90 20.43
N GLN A 202 -5.55 2.48 19.77
CA GLN A 202 -4.34 3.27 19.60
C GLN A 202 -3.85 3.16 18.16
N ALA A 203 -3.59 4.28 17.51
CA ALA A 203 -3.03 4.32 16.17
C ALA A 203 -1.54 4.69 16.18
N VAL A 204 -0.75 3.89 15.48
CA VAL A 204 0.70 4.06 15.35
C VAL A 204 1.06 4.23 13.87
N LEU A 205 1.90 5.22 13.55
CA LEU A 205 2.36 5.46 12.18
C LEU A 205 3.65 4.68 11.91
N THR A 206 3.80 4.05 10.74
CA THR A 206 5.09 3.46 10.31
C THR A 206 6.16 4.52 10.07
N ARG A 207 5.76 5.75 9.69
CA ARG A 207 6.62 6.93 9.64
C ARG A 207 5.93 8.18 10.15
N LYS A 208 6.68 9.02 10.87
CA LYS A 208 6.20 10.30 11.42
C LYS A 208 6.71 11.52 10.64
N GLY A 209 7.66 11.34 9.72
CA GLY A 209 8.29 12.39 8.93
C GLY A 209 8.47 12.01 7.46
N ASP A 210 9.19 12.85 6.72
CA ASP A 210 9.55 12.61 5.32
C ASP A 210 10.87 11.83 5.21
N TYR A 211 10.77 10.53 5.44
CA TYR A 211 11.86 9.56 5.28
C TYR A 211 11.29 8.26 4.72
N TYR A 212 12.13 7.50 4.01
CA TYR A 212 11.71 6.23 3.44
C TYR A 212 11.67 5.13 4.50
N VAL A 213 10.70 4.22 4.40
CA VAL A 213 10.62 3.00 5.21
C VAL A 213 10.43 1.82 4.25
N SER A 214 11.28 0.80 4.33
CA SER A 214 11.18 -0.38 3.46
C SER A 214 9.97 -1.24 3.80
N PHE A 215 9.51 -2.07 2.85
CA PHE A 215 8.43 -3.01 3.11
C PHE A 215 8.73 -3.90 4.33
N SER A 216 9.92 -4.49 4.40
CA SER A 216 10.32 -5.33 5.55
C SER A 216 10.17 -4.59 6.88
N LYS A 217 10.60 -3.32 6.95
CA LYS A 217 10.49 -2.52 8.18
C LYS A 217 9.04 -2.13 8.49
N ARG A 218 8.23 -1.77 7.48
CA ARG A 218 6.78 -1.49 7.66
C ARG A 218 6.05 -2.70 8.25
N LEU A 219 6.32 -3.89 7.71
CA LEU A 219 5.74 -5.15 8.17
C LEU A 219 6.25 -5.53 9.57
N GLN A 220 7.53 -5.29 9.84
CA GLN A 220 8.13 -5.56 11.15
C GLN A 220 7.50 -4.70 12.24
N ILE A 221 7.32 -3.39 12.00
CA ILE A 221 6.62 -2.47 12.94
C ILE A 221 5.23 -3.01 13.29
N ALA A 222 4.47 -3.51 12.30
CA ALA A 222 3.14 -4.06 12.55
C ALA A 222 3.17 -5.34 13.40
N LYS A 223 4.18 -6.21 13.18
CA LYS A 223 4.37 -7.44 13.96
C LYS A 223 4.81 -7.16 15.39
N ASP A 224 5.80 -6.29 15.57
CA ASP A 224 6.37 -5.96 16.89
C ASP A 224 5.32 -5.32 17.81
N LEU A 225 4.42 -4.53 17.24
CA LEU A 225 3.32 -3.90 17.95
C LEU A 225 2.09 -4.80 18.13
N GLU A 226 2.16 -6.07 17.71
CA GLU A 226 1.03 -7.00 17.70
C GLU A 226 -0.25 -6.35 17.11
N ALA A 227 -0.09 -5.65 15.98
CA ALA A 227 -1.16 -4.81 15.45
C ALA A 227 -2.43 -5.64 15.18
N SER A 228 -3.57 -5.11 15.60
CA SER A 228 -4.87 -5.71 15.36
C SER A 228 -5.38 -5.47 13.93
N LEU A 229 -4.85 -4.45 13.25
CA LEU A 229 -5.19 -4.07 11.88
C LEU A 229 -4.07 -3.20 11.29
N PHE A 230 -3.78 -3.39 10.01
CA PHE A 230 -2.83 -2.60 9.23
C PHE A 230 -3.54 -1.87 8.08
N ILE A 231 -3.33 -0.56 7.94
CA ILE A 231 -3.94 0.27 6.90
C ILE A 231 -2.84 1.06 6.19
N SER A 232 -2.49 0.66 4.97
CA SER A 232 -1.59 1.42 4.11
C SER A 232 -2.37 2.50 3.34
N VAL A 233 -1.90 3.74 3.37
CA VAL A 233 -2.60 4.91 2.84
C VAL A 233 -1.84 5.49 1.65
N HIS A 234 -2.52 5.56 0.51
CA HIS A 234 -1.99 5.98 -0.79
C HIS A 234 -2.91 7.00 -1.49
N ALA A 235 -2.41 7.62 -2.55
CA ALA A 235 -3.16 8.51 -3.43
C ALA A 235 -2.84 8.23 -4.91
N ASP A 236 -3.64 7.33 -5.49
CA ASP A 236 -3.55 6.75 -6.83
C ASP A 236 -3.19 7.76 -7.95
N ALA A 237 -2.53 7.24 -8.99
CA ALA A 237 -2.31 7.95 -10.23
C ALA A 237 -2.58 7.06 -11.44
N ALA A 238 -3.36 7.60 -12.38
CA ALA A 238 -3.67 6.93 -13.63
C ALA A 238 -3.26 7.79 -14.82
N ARG A 239 -2.85 7.13 -15.92
CA ARG A 239 -2.63 7.80 -17.22
C ARG A 239 -3.87 8.58 -17.67
N ASN A 240 -5.05 8.00 -17.47
CA ASN A 240 -6.31 8.71 -17.66
C ASN A 240 -6.59 9.62 -16.46
N ARG A 241 -6.26 10.90 -16.59
CA ARG A 241 -6.46 11.93 -15.55
C ARG A 241 -7.93 12.23 -15.21
N LYS A 242 -8.90 11.61 -15.91
CA LYS A 242 -10.32 11.63 -15.52
C LYS A 242 -10.67 10.57 -14.48
N ALA A 243 -9.78 9.60 -14.22
CA ALA A 243 -9.97 8.64 -13.13
C ALA A 243 -10.15 9.40 -11.81
N LYS A 244 -11.11 8.93 -11.00
CA LYS A 244 -11.44 9.56 -9.73
C LYS A 244 -12.08 8.57 -8.76
N GLY A 245 -12.10 8.96 -7.49
CA GLY A 245 -12.78 8.28 -6.40
C GLY A 245 -11.89 7.33 -5.62
N SER A 246 -12.28 7.07 -4.38
CA SER A 246 -11.53 6.20 -3.48
C SER A 246 -11.66 4.72 -3.88
N SER A 247 -10.68 3.92 -3.50
CA SER A 247 -10.71 2.46 -3.65
C SER A 247 -9.97 1.77 -2.52
N VAL A 248 -10.33 0.52 -2.25
CA VAL A 248 -9.70 -0.28 -1.19
C VAL A 248 -9.27 -1.62 -1.77
N TYR A 249 -8.03 -2.01 -1.46
CA TYR A 249 -7.40 -3.22 -1.95
C TYR A 249 -7.01 -4.15 -0.81
N CYS A 250 -7.09 -5.45 -1.07
CA CYS A 250 -6.57 -6.51 -0.22
C CYS A 250 -5.51 -7.35 -0.96
N LEU A 251 -4.70 -8.08 -0.19
CA LEU A 251 -3.75 -9.04 -0.75
C LEU A 251 -4.46 -10.13 -1.55
N SER A 252 -3.94 -10.44 -2.74
CA SER A 252 -4.21 -11.67 -3.48
C SER A 252 -2.93 -12.43 -3.78
N THR A 253 -2.94 -13.74 -3.52
CA THR A 253 -1.91 -14.68 -3.93
C THR A 253 -2.21 -15.35 -5.28
N GLY A 254 -3.45 -15.24 -5.77
CA GLY A 254 -3.93 -15.88 -7.00
C GLY A 254 -4.02 -14.95 -8.22
N GLY A 255 -3.45 -13.74 -8.12
CA GLY A 255 -3.50 -12.71 -9.16
C GLY A 255 -4.50 -11.60 -8.89
N ALA A 256 -4.40 -10.51 -9.67
CA ALA A 256 -5.19 -9.30 -9.44
C ALA A 256 -6.64 -9.43 -9.93
N SER A 257 -7.58 -8.74 -9.28
CA SER A 257 -9.01 -8.73 -9.65
C SER A 257 -9.27 -8.15 -11.03
N ASN A 258 -8.47 -7.17 -11.45
CA ASN A 258 -8.57 -6.53 -12.75
C ASN A 258 -7.22 -5.93 -13.19
N ALA A 259 -7.12 -5.49 -14.45
CA ALA A 259 -5.88 -4.95 -15.01
C ALA A 259 -5.39 -3.67 -14.30
N ALA A 260 -6.29 -2.79 -13.86
CA ALA A 260 -5.90 -1.58 -13.13
C ALA A 260 -5.31 -1.93 -11.76
N ALA A 261 -5.91 -2.87 -11.02
CA ALA A 261 -5.38 -3.38 -9.76
C ALA A 261 -4.01 -4.04 -9.94
N LYS A 262 -3.80 -4.78 -11.04
CA LYS A 262 -2.49 -5.36 -11.39
C LYS A 262 -1.44 -4.28 -11.62
N LEU A 263 -1.77 -3.26 -12.40
CA LEU A 263 -0.85 -2.15 -12.71
C LEU A 263 -0.51 -1.35 -11.47
N LEU A 264 -1.50 -1.06 -10.62
CA LEU A 264 -1.27 -0.39 -9.34
C LEU A 264 -0.32 -1.19 -8.45
N ALA A 265 -0.59 -2.48 -8.22
CA ALA A 265 0.31 -3.32 -7.42
C ALA A 265 1.72 -3.40 -8.00
N ASN A 266 1.85 -3.50 -9.32
CA ASN A 266 3.17 -3.50 -9.97
C ASN A 266 3.93 -2.19 -9.71
N ASN A 267 3.26 -1.04 -9.75
CA ASN A 267 3.87 0.26 -9.50
C ASN A 267 4.24 0.42 -8.02
N GLU A 268 3.30 0.14 -7.11
CA GLU A 268 3.53 0.26 -5.66
C GLU A 268 4.66 -0.65 -5.19
N ASN A 269 4.77 -1.86 -5.74
CA ASN A 269 5.82 -2.80 -5.40
C ASN A 269 7.24 -2.34 -5.81
N LEU A 270 7.38 -1.30 -6.63
CA LEU A 270 8.67 -0.70 -6.97
C LEU A 270 9.19 0.24 -5.88
N SER A 271 8.38 0.56 -4.86
CA SER A 271 8.72 1.53 -3.82
C SER A 271 10.09 1.26 -3.18
N ASP A 272 10.42 0.01 -2.84
CA ASP A 272 11.70 -0.36 -2.21
C ASP A 272 12.90 -0.09 -3.14
N ILE A 273 12.76 -0.32 -4.44
CA ILE A 273 13.78 -0.02 -5.46
C ILE A 273 13.94 1.51 -5.60
N ILE A 274 12.82 2.23 -5.64
CA ILE A 274 12.76 3.68 -5.78
C ILE A 274 13.39 4.35 -4.55
N GLY A 275 12.97 3.95 -3.35
CA GLY A 275 13.47 4.38 -2.05
C GLY A 275 14.92 3.98 -1.78
N GLY A 276 15.47 3.07 -2.59
CA GLY A 276 16.89 2.76 -2.60
C GLY A 276 17.30 1.79 -1.50
N VAL A 277 16.53 0.72 -1.31
CA VAL A 277 16.91 -0.38 -0.42
C VAL A 277 17.93 -1.27 -1.16
N PRO A 278 19.10 -1.58 -0.56
CA PRO A 278 20.15 -2.33 -1.23
C PRO A 278 19.75 -3.77 -1.55
N GLY A 279 20.25 -4.32 -2.66
CA GLY A 279 20.16 -5.75 -2.98
C GLY A 279 18.80 -6.24 -3.51
N ILE A 280 17.92 -5.33 -3.95
CA ILE A 280 16.60 -5.64 -4.51
C ILE A 280 16.60 -5.65 -6.06
N GLU A 281 17.57 -4.99 -6.69
CA GLU A 281 17.70 -4.98 -8.15
C GLU A 281 17.82 -6.41 -8.71
N GLY A 282 16.88 -6.82 -9.57
CA GLY A 282 16.82 -8.16 -10.15
C GLY A 282 16.09 -9.21 -9.30
N LYS A 283 15.68 -8.90 -8.06
CA LYS A 283 14.84 -9.78 -7.23
C LYS A 283 13.37 -9.38 -7.38
N ASN A 284 12.67 -10.01 -8.31
CA ASN A 284 11.21 -9.85 -8.47
C ASN A 284 10.40 -10.53 -7.35
N GLU A 285 11.06 -11.26 -6.47
CA GLU A 285 10.45 -11.94 -5.35
C GLU A 285 11.19 -11.52 -4.10
N PHE A 286 10.51 -10.72 -3.25
CA PHE A 286 10.73 -10.87 -1.82
C PHE A 286 10.67 -12.37 -1.53
N ASP A 287 11.61 -12.85 -0.71
CA ASP A 287 11.62 -14.22 -0.20
C ASP A 287 10.18 -14.67 -0.02
N PRO A 288 9.78 -15.84 -0.55
CA PRO A 288 8.49 -16.40 -0.24
C PRO A 288 8.46 -16.61 1.27
N ILE A 289 8.03 -15.58 2.02
CA ILE A 289 7.50 -15.69 3.37
C ILE A 289 6.60 -16.89 3.24
N ILE A 290 6.95 -18.01 3.87
CA ILE A 290 6.28 -19.28 3.62
C ILE A 290 4.78 -19.02 3.77
N LEU A 291 4.09 -18.94 2.63
CA LEU A 291 2.71 -18.51 2.51
C LEU A 291 1.86 -19.69 2.98
N ASN A 292 1.81 -19.88 4.30
CA ASN A 292 1.14 -21.02 4.91
C ASN A 292 -0.39 -20.87 4.84
N MET A 293 -1.09 -21.97 5.11
CA MET A 293 -2.55 -22.07 5.12
C MET A 293 -3.28 -21.01 5.97
N PHE A 294 -2.58 -20.31 6.89
CA PHE A 294 -3.06 -19.25 7.78
C PHE A 294 -3.39 -17.92 7.10
N GLN A 295 -2.82 -17.62 5.93
CA GLN A 295 -3.10 -16.34 5.27
C GLN A 295 -4.53 -16.20 4.76
N THR A 296 -5.21 -17.30 4.38
CA THR A 296 -6.56 -17.18 3.82
C THR A 296 -7.55 -16.59 4.84
N SER A 297 -7.44 -16.93 6.13
CA SER A 297 -8.30 -16.32 7.16
C SER A 297 -8.00 -14.84 7.33
N THR A 298 -6.72 -14.46 7.34
CA THR A 298 -6.27 -13.07 7.48
C THR A 298 -6.72 -12.24 6.29
N ILE A 299 -6.62 -12.77 5.07
CA ILE A 299 -7.14 -12.14 3.85
C ILE A 299 -8.67 -11.96 3.93
N ASN A 300 -9.43 -12.95 4.44
CA ASN A 300 -10.88 -12.82 4.60
C ASN A 300 -11.27 -11.77 5.66
N LEU A 301 -10.52 -11.68 6.76
CA LEU A 301 -10.67 -10.62 7.76
C LEU A 301 -10.37 -9.25 7.14
N SER A 302 -9.33 -9.16 6.33
CA SER A 302 -8.96 -7.96 5.58
C SER A 302 -10.08 -7.51 4.65
N LYS A 303 -10.68 -8.44 3.88
CA LYS A 303 -11.82 -8.17 3.01
C LYS A 303 -13.05 -7.71 3.78
N THR A 304 -13.30 -8.28 4.97
CA THR A 304 -14.41 -7.88 5.83
C THR A 304 -14.25 -6.44 6.33
N TYR A 305 -13.04 -6.08 6.76
CA TYR A 305 -12.74 -4.69 7.10
C TYR A 305 -12.82 -3.78 5.88
N ALA A 306 -12.27 -4.19 4.74
CA ALA A 306 -12.28 -3.41 3.50
C ALA A 306 -13.71 -3.11 3.01
N ASP A 307 -14.63 -4.08 3.07
CA ASP A 307 -16.06 -3.88 2.77
C ASP A 307 -16.68 -2.83 3.71
N THR A 308 -16.33 -2.87 4.99
CA THR A 308 -16.78 -1.90 6.01
C THR A 308 -16.25 -0.50 5.68
N LEU A 309 -14.96 -0.40 5.41
CA LEU A 309 -14.28 0.84 5.01
C LEU A 309 -14.91 1.46 3.75
N ILE A 310 -15.15 0.67 2.70
CA ILE A 310 -15.80 1.13 1.46
C ILE A 310 -17.16 1.77 1.74
N ASN A 311 -17.98 1.19 2.62
CA ASN A 311 -19.31 1.74 2.96
C ASN A 311 -19.22 3.12 3.62
N HIS A 312 -18.20 3.34 4.47
CA HIS A 312 -17.93 4.64 5.09
C HIS A 312 -17.38 5.64 4.08
N LEU A 313 -16.44 5.24 3.23
CA LEU A 313 -15.85 6.10 2.19
C LEU A 313 -16.88 6.61 1.17
N ASN A 314 -17.85 5.78 0.80
CA ASN A 314 -18.93 6.14 -0.14
C ASN A 314 -19.79 7.33 0.32
N ARG A 315 -19.76 7.67 1.61
CA ARG A 315 -20.46 8.83 2.18
C ARG A 315 -19.63 10.11 2.11
N ILE A 316 -18.33 10.00 1.86
CA ILE A 316 -17.37 11.12 1.89
C ILE A 316 -16.99 11.57 0.48
N ASN A 317 -16.65 10.62 -0.39
CA ASN A 317 -16.29 10.83 -1.79
C ASN A 317 -16.93 9.75 -2.67
N CYS A 318 -16.93 9.96 -3.99
CA CYS A 318 -17.26 8.90 -4.92
C CYS A 318 -16.26 7.74 -4.81
N LEU A 319 -16.73 6.53 -5.11
CA LEU A 319 -15.88 5.34 -5.17
C LEU A 319 -15.51 5.04 -6.61
N LYS A 320 -14.23 4.68 -6.83
CA LYS A 320 -13.78 4.10 -8.10
C LYS A 320 -14.38 2.70 -8.30
N TYR A 321 -14.37 1.90 -7.24
CA TYR A 321 -14.94 0.55 -7.20
C TYR A 321 -15.89 0.42 -6.01
N LYS A 322 -17.07 -0.14 -6.25
CA LYS A 322 -18.06 -0.40 -5.19
C LYS A 322 -17.77 -1.64 -4.35
N SER A 323 -16.76 -2.40 -4.73
CA SER A 323 -16.32 -3.62 -4.06
C SER A 323 -14.81 -3.60 -3.87
N VAL A 324 -14.33 -4.35 -2.88
CA VAL A 324 -12.91 -4.60 -2.65
C VAL A 324 -12.26 -5.12 -3.92
N GLN A 325 -11.07 -4.61 -4.21
CA GLN A 325 -10.19 -5.14 -5.25
C GLN A 325 -9.03 -5.91 -4.61
N GLU A 326 -8.38 -6.76 -5.37
CA GLU A 326 -7.30 -7.60 -4.86
C GLU A 326 -6.13 -7.58 -5.84
N ALA A 327 -4.90 -7.58 -5.33
CA ALA A 327 -3.68 -7.67 -6.13
C ALA A 327 -2.47 -8.05 -5.22
N PRO A 328 -1.33 -8.47 -5.79
CA PRO A 328 -0.19 -8.94 -5.00
C PRO A 328 0.67 -7.78 -4.46
N PHE A 329 0.12 -6.95 -3.57
CA PHE A 329 0.86 -5.86 -2.92
C PHE A 329 1.84 -6.40 -1.87
N ASN A 330 3.11 -5.98 -1.94
CA ASN A 330 4.15 -6.40 -0.99
C ASN A 330 3.88 -5.89 0.43
N VAL A 331 3.39 -4.65 0.56
CA VAL A 331 3.06 -4.02 1.85
C VAL A 331 1.92 -4.72 2.61
N LEU A 332 1.12 -5.56 1.93
CA LEU A 332 0.00 -6.28 2.53
C LEU A 332 0.33 -7.73 2.91
N LYS A 333 1.60 -8.18 2.79
CA LYS A 333 2.04 -9.55 3.08
C LYS A 333 2.23 -9.82 4.58
N LEU A 334 1.21 -9.50 5.39
CA LEU A 334 1.16 -9.83 6.81
C LEU A 334 0.39 -11.15 7.01
N PRO A 335 1.01 -12.20 7.56
CA PRO A 335 0.37 -13.52 7.65
C PRO A 335 -0.79 -13.56 8.64
N ASP A 336 -0.70 -12.79 9.74
CA ASP A 336 -1.57 -12.94 10.92
C ASP A 336 -2.33 -11.64 11.25
N ILE A 337 -2.04 -10.56 10.54
CA ILE A 337 -2.58 -9.21 10.77
C ILE A 337 -3.43 -8.82 9.55
N PRO A 338 -4.74 -8.56 9.72
CA PRO A 338 -5.57 -8.05 8.63
C PRO A 338 -5.00 -6.75 8.07
N ALA A 339 -4.90 -6.65 6.75
CA ALA A 339 -4.22 -5.55 6.07
C ALA A 339 -4.99 -5.08 4.83
N VAL A 340 -5.14 -3.76 4.69
CA VAL A 340 -5.73 -3.15 3.49
C VAL A 340 -4.86 -2.02 2.97
N LEU A 341 -4.93 -1.78 1.67
CA LEU A 341 -4.40 -0.57 1.05
C LEU A 341 -5.57 0.32 0.66
N LEU A 342 -5.58 1.54 1.19
CA LEU A 342 -6.55 2.58 0.93
C LEU A 342 -6.00 3.56 -0.10
N GLU A 343 -6.57 3.54 -1.29
CA GLU A 343 -6.41 4.63 -2.26
C GLU A 343 -7.40 5.73 -1.97
N THR A 344 -6.91 6.84 -1.44
CA THR A 344 -7.74 7.93 -0.93
C THR A 344 -8.47 8.67 -2.05
N ALA A 345 -7.75 9.04 -3.10
CA ALA A 345 -8.25 9.65 -4.34
C ALA A 345 -7.11 9.70 -5.39
N TYR A 346 -7.40 10.14 -6.61
CA TYR A 346 -6.40 10.21 -7.69
C TYR A 346 -5.64 11.54 -7.69
N ILE A 347 -4.38 11.57 -7.24
CA ILE A 347 -3.53 12.77 -7.29
C ILE A 347 -3.27 13.25 -8.74
N SER A 348 -3.36 12.33 -9.71
CA SER A 348 -3.29 12.64 -11.14
C SER A 348 -4.49 13.46 -11.66
N ASN A 349 -5.63 13.43 -10.98
CA ASN A 349 -6.83 14.18 -11.35
C ASN A 349 -6.81 15.58 -10.71
N PRO A 350 -6.89 16.69 -11.48
CA PRO A 350 -6.78 18.04 -10.91
C PRO A 350 -7.83 18.41 -9.84
N GLN A 351 -9.05 17.86 -9.95
CA GLN A 351 -10.11 18.08 -8.97
C GLN A 351 -9.81 17.33 -7.67
N GLU A 352 -9.37 16.07 -7.78
CA GLU A 352 -9.02 15.25 -6.62
C GLU A 352 -7.69 15.67 -5.98
N GLU A 353 -6.71 16.15 -6.74
CA GLU A 353 -5.50 16.79 -6.21
C GLU A 353 -5.86 17.98 -5.30
N SER A 354 -6.80 18.81 -5.72
CA SER A 354 -7.27 19.95 -4.92
C SER A 354 -8.04 19.48 -3.68
N LEU A 355 -8.80 18.39 -3.81
CA LEU A 355 -9.54 17.77 -2.72
C LEU A 355 -8.59 17.15 -1.66
N LEU A 356 -7.56 16.44 -2.11
CA LEU A 356 -6.54 15.81 -1.27
C LEU A 356 -5.76 16.82 -0.45
N ARG A 357 -5.57 18.05 -0.95
CA ARG A 357 -4.94 19.15 -0.22
C ARG A 357 -5.86 19.89 0.74
N ASN A 358 -7.17 19.63 0.69
CA ASN A 358 -8.15 20.31 1.52
C ASN A 358 -8.22 19.67 2.91
N SER A 359 -7.90 20.43 3.95
CA SER A 359 -7.87 19.93 5.34
C SER A 359 -9.22 19.42 5.84
N ASN A 360 -10.33 20.02 5.41
CA ASN A 360 -11.67 19.55 5.77
C ASN A 360 -11.99 18.20 5.13
N PHE A 361 -11.56 17.99 3.88
CA PHE A 361 -11.67 16.68 3.23
C PHE A 361 -10.84 15.62 3.96
N GLN A 362 -9.57 15.93 4.28
CA GLN A 362 -8.70 15.00 5.02
C GLN A 362 -9.30 14.60 6.37
N LYS A 363 -9.87 15.55 7.13
CA LYS A 363 -10.56 15.28 8.41
C LYS A 363 -11.80 14.40 8.25
N ARG A 364 -12.64 14.68 7.25
CA ARG A 364 -13.84 13.87 6.95
C ARG A 364 -13.47 12.44 6.55
N LEU A 365 -12.42 12.30 5.73
CA LEU A 365 -11.86 11.01 5.34
C LEU A 365 -11.32 10.25 6.55
N ALA A 366 -10.53 10.91 7.40
CA ALA A 366 -9.98 10.35 8.63
C ALA A 366 -11.07 9.87 9.60
N ALA A 367 -12.12 10.68 9.81
CA ALA A 367 -13.26 10.30 10.64
C ALA A 367 -14.02 9.08 10.09
N ALA A 368 -14.14 8.97 8.77
CA ALA A 368 -14.75 7.80 8.11
C ALA A 368 -13.89 6.53 8.28
N VAL A 369 -12.57 6.64 8.17
CA VAL A 369 -11.65 5.54 8.46
C VAL A 369 -11.77 5.10 9.92
N ALA A 370 -11.68 6.03 10.87
CA ALA A 370 -11.81 5.73 12.30
C ALA A 370 -13.16 5.09 12.66
N SER A 371 -14.26 5.58 12.06
CA SER A 371 -15.59 4.99 12.23
C SER A 371 -15.66 3.55 11.71
N SER A 372 -15.03 3.28 10.56
CA SER A 372 -14.98 1.92 10.00
C SER A 372 -14.16 0.95 10.85
N VAL A 373 -13.08 1.43 11.49
CA VAL A 373 -12.28 0.65 12.44
C VAL A 373 -13.13 0.27 13.65
N SER A 374 -13.82 1.25 14.24
CA SER A 374 -14.72 0.98 15.38
C SER A 374 -15.82 -0.01 15.01
N GLU A 375 -16.49 0.17 13.87
CA GLU A 375 -17.56 -0.73 13.42
C GLU A 375 -17.05 -2.16 13.20
N TYR A 376 -15.87 -2.32 12.58
CA TYR A 376 -15.27 -3.63 12.37
C TYR A 376 -15.00 -4.37 13.68
N PHE A 377 -14.41 -3.69 14.66
CA PHE A 377 -14.09 -4.31 15.95
C PHE A 377 -15.30 -4.48 16.88
N ILE A 378 -16.30 -3.59 16.81
CA ILE A 378 -17.59 -3.78 17.52
C ILE A 378 -18.38 -4.94 16.89
N GLY A 379 -18.50 -4.97 15.57
CA GLY A 379 -19.22 -6.03 14.86
C GLY A 379 -18.60 -7.41 15.08
N THR A 380 -17.27 -7.49 15.18
CA THR A 380 -16.59 -8.73 15.56
C THR A 380 -16.79 -9.07 17.05
N ALA A 381 -16.71 -8.09 17.96
CA ALA A 381 -16.96 -8.31 19.39
C ALA A 381 -18.41 -8.74 19.70
N SER A 382 -19.42 -8.10 19.09
CA SER A 382 -20.82 -8.50 19.24
C SER A 382 -21.10 -9.89 18.69
N VAL A 383 -20.37 -10.32 17.65
CA VAL A 383 -20.44 -11.70 17.14
C VAL A 383 -19.90 -12.68 18.19
N TYR A 384 -18.76 -12.40 18.82
CA TYR A 384 -18.20 -13.27 19.88
C TYR A 384 -19.03 -13.29 21.16
N GLU A 385 -19.56 -12.15 21.60
CA GLU A 385 -20.44 -12.09 22.79
C GLU A 385 -21.79 -12.75 22.52
N ASN A 386 -22.38 -12.57 21.33
CA ASN A 386 -23.59 -13.29 20.96
C ASN A 386 -23.35 -14.80 20.85
N ILE A 387 -22.18 -15.26 20.37
CA ILE A 387 -21.84 -16.69 20.38
C ILE A 387 -21.78 -17.22 21.82
N LYS A 388 -21.09 -16.53 22.74
CA LYS A 388 -21.03 -16.92 24.16
C LYS A 388 -22.39 -16.85 24.88
N ALA A 389 -23.18 -15.82 24.62
CA ALA A 389 -24.53 -15.67 25.17
C ALA A 389 -25.49 -16.76 24.64
N THR A 390 -25.35 -17.13 23.37
CA THR A 390 -26.12 -18.20 22.74
C THR A 390 -25.67 -19.58 23.20
N GLU A 391 -24.40 -19.76 23.58
CA GLU A 391 -23.91 -20.97 24.26
C GLU A 391 -24.49 -21.08 25.69
N LYS A 392 -24.62 -19.96 26.41
CA LYS A 392 -25.24 -19.92 27.74
C LYS A 392 -26.77 -20.09 27.70
N GLN A 393 -27.43 -19.67 26.63
CA GLN A 393 -28.86 -19.96 26.38
C GLN A 393 -29.10 -21.39 25.84
N ARG A 394 -28.07 -22.06 25.33
CA ARG A 394 -28.14 -23.44 24.81
C ARG A 394 -28.43 -24.47 25.89
N GLU A 395 -28.06 -24.18 27.14
CA GLU A 395 -28.45 -25.01 28.28
C GLU A 395 -29.93 -24.86 28.65
N LYS A 396 -30.62 -23.80 28.19
CA LYS A 396 -32.03 -23.52 28.52
C LYS A 396 -33.02 -23.73 27.38
N SER A 397 -32.60 -23.85 26.11
CA SER A 397 -33.52 -24.08 25.00
C SER A 397 -33.03 -25.17 24.04
N LYS A 398 -33.25 -26.44 24.41
CA LYS A 398 -33.34 -27.54 23.43
C LYS A 398 -34.70 -27.41 22.72
N GLY A 399 -34.72 -27.18 21.41
CA GLY A 399 -35.90 -27.47 20.59
C GLY A 399 -36.51 -26.35 19.74
N LYS A 400 -35.74 -25.53 19.03
CA LYS A 400 -36.30 -24.80 17.87
C LYS A 400 -35.36 -24.88 16.67
N GLU A 401 -35.64 -25.82 15.77
CA GLU A 401 -34.95 -25.93 14.49
C GLU A 401 -35.25 -24.70 13.63
N THR A 402 -34.19 -23.96 13.30
CA THR A 402 -34.30 -22.86 12.34
C THR A 402 -34.33 -23.48 10.96
N ALA A 403 -35.41 -23.31 10.19
CA ALA A 403 -35.46 -23.77 8.80
C ALA A 403 -34.30 -23.15 8.01
N THR A 404 -33.61 -23.93 7.19
CA THR A 404 -32.43 -23.49 6.42
C THR A 404 -32.59 -23.80 4.94
N ILE A 405 -31.90 -23.05 4.09
CA ILE A 405 -31.73 -23.37 2.67
C ILE A 405 -30.25 -23.43 2.30
N GLN A 406 -29.95 -24.17 1.24
CA GLN A 406 -28.58 -24.32 0.76
C GLN A 406 -28.24 -23.25 -0.29
N TYR A 407 -27.27 -22.40 0.02
CA TYR A 407 -26.75 -21.36 -0.86
C TYR A 407 -25.36 -21.74 -1.39
N LYS A 408 -25.12 -21.58 -2.70
CA LYS A 408 -23.82 -21.83 -3.34
C LYS A 408 -23.05 -20.52 -3.43
N ILE A 409 -21.90 -20.44 -2.76
CA ILE A 409 -21.00 -19.28 -2.76
C ILE A 409 -20.58 -18.95 -4.21
N LYS A 410 -20.71 -17.69 -4.60
CA LYS A 410 -20.34 -17.15 -5.92
C LYS A 410 -19.04 -16.35 -5.83
N ARG A 411 -18.42 -16.07 -6.98
CA ARG A 411 -17.22 -15.22 -7.06
C ARG A 411 -17.55 -13.82 -6.51
N GLY A 412 -16.79 -13.37 -5.52
CA GLY A 412 -17.00 -12.09 -4.83
C GLY A 412 -17.91 -12.13 -3.59
N ASP A 413 -18.47 -13.28 -3.24
CA ASP A 413 -19.20 -13.42 -1.97
C ASP A 413 -18.22 -13.47 -0.77
N THR A 414 -18.60 -12.79 0.31
CA THR A 414 -18.00 -12.89 1.65
C THR A 414 -19.08 -13.38 2.62
N LEU A 415 -18.72 -13.93 3.79
CA LEU A 415 -19.73 -14.28 4.79
C LEU A 415 -20.59 -13.07 5.16
N SER A 416 -20.00 -11.88 5.18
CA SER A 416 -20.69 -10.60 5.44
C SER A 416 -21.65 -10.22 4.31
N SER A 417 -21.25 -10.35 3.04
CA SER A 417 -22.13 -10.03 1.92
C SER A 417 -23.27 -11.05 1.77
N VAL A 418 -23.04 -12.31 2.12
CA VAL A 418 -24.09 -13.34 2.19
C VAL A 418 -25.02 -13.10 3.38
N ALA A 419 -24.49 -12.80 4.57
CA ALA A 419 -25.29 -12.49 5.75
C ALA A 419 -26.26 -11.33 5.47
N ARG A 420 -25.76 -10.25 4.88
CA ARG A 420 -26.56 -9.11 4.44
C ARG A 420 -27.65 -9.50 3.43
N ARG A 421 -27.32 -10.38 2.47
CA ARG A 421 -28.28 -10.82 1.44
C ARG A 421 -29.44 -11.62 2.02
N PHE A 422 -29.18 -12.43 3.04
CA PHE A 422 -30.18 -13.28 3.68
C PHE A 422 -30.74 -12.67 4.97
N ASP A 423 -30.58 -11.36 5.15
CA ASP A 423 -31.04 -10.60 6.32
C ASP A 423 -30.73 -11.32 7.64
N THR A 424 -29.48 -11.76 7.76
CA THR A 424 -28.96 -12.50 8.89
C THR A 424 -27.60 -11.95 9.30
N THR A 425 -26.99 -12.54 10.32
CA THR A 425 -25.66 -12.13 10.80
C THR A 425 -24.61 -13.15 10.41
N VAL A 426 -23.36 -12.70 10.31
CA VAL A 426 -22.20 -13.60 10.12
C VAL A 426 -22.16 -14.64 11.23
N ALA A 427 -22.51 -14.28 12.48
CA ALA A 427 -22.59 -15.22 13.60
C ALA A 427 -23.57 -16.36 13.34
N ILE A 428 -24.77 -16.04 12.82
CA ILE A 428 -25.78 -17.04 12.49
C ILE A 428 -25.30 -17.93 11.35
N LEU A 429 -24.70 -17.36 10.29
CA LEU A 429 -24.14 -18.15 9.19
C LEU A 429 -23.00 -19.07 9.65
N LEU A 430 -22.10 -18.58 10.49
CA LEU A 430 -21.02 -19.37 11.08
C LEU A 430 -21.60 -20.54 11.88
N LYS A 431 -22.57 -20.26 12.75
CA LYS A 431 -23.23 -21.27 13.58
C LYS A 431 -23.99 -22.31 12.74
N LEU A 432 -24.77 -21.89 11.75
CA LEU A 432 -25.56 -22.80 10.90
C LEU A 432 -24.70 -23.77 10.09
N ASN A 433 -23.47 -23.36 9.79
CA ASN A 433 -22.54 -24.15 8.96
C ASN A 433 -21.42 -24.80 9.76
N ASN A 434 -21.46 -24.71 11.09
CA ASN A 434 -20.35 -25.10 11.97
C ASN A 434 -19.00 -24.52 11.51
N LEU A 435 -19.01 -23.27 11.07
CA LEU A 435 -17.82 -22.53 10.66
C LEU A 435 -17.34 -21.65 11.81
N LYS A 436 -16.03 -21.54 11.94
CA LYS A 436 -15.34 -20.52 12.74
C LYS A 436 -15.06 -19.31 11.85
N LEU A 437 -14.84 -18.13 12.45
CA LEU A 437 -14.52 -16.90 11.71
C LEU A 437 -13.28 -17.05 10.79
N ARG A 438 -12.37 -17.97 11.16
CA ARG A 438 -11.17 -18.32 10.41
C ARG A 438 -11.37 -19.38 9.31
N ASP A 439 -12.52 -20.03 9.25
CA ASP A 439 -12.76 -21.12 8.31
C ASP A 439 -12.97 -20.59 6.89
N LYS A 440 -12.33 -21.23 5.91
CA LYS A 440 -12.29 -20.76 4.53
C LYS A 440 -13.64 -20.95 3.82
N ILE A 441 -14.11 -19.95 3.07
CA ILE A 441 -15.20 -20.12 2.10
C ILE A 441 -14.66 -19.96 0.67
N TYR A 442 -15.08 -20.83 -0.25
CA TYR A 442 -14.62 -20.84 -1.63
C TYR A 442 -15.80 -20.77 -2.58
N VAL A 443 -15.57 -20.25 -3.79
CA VAL A 443 -16.57 -20.28 -4.86
C VAL A 443 -17.01 -21.72 -5.11
N GLY A 444 -18.32 -21.92 -5.18
CA GLY A 444 -18.92 -23.24 -5.35
C GLY A 444 -19.19 -24.00 -4.05
N ARG A 445 -18.61 -23.58 -2.92
CA ARG A 445 -18.95 -24.14 -1.60
C ARG A 445 -20.43 -23.90 -1.32
N LYS A 446 -21.14 -24.95 -0.91
CA LYS A 446 -22.52 -24.84 -0.46
C LYS A 446 -22.54 -24.59 1.05
N ILE A 447 -23.29 -23.57 1.48
CA ILE A 447 -23.51 -23.23 2.89
C ILE A 447 -25.00 -23.12 3.17
N LEU A 448 -25.41 -23.43 4.39
CA LEU A 448 -26.74 -23.24 4.92
C LEU A 448 -26.94 -21.78 5.31
N VAL A 449 -28.02 -21.17 4.84
CA VAL A 449 -28.45 -19.84 5.24
C VAL A 449 -29.85 -19.96 5.85
N PRO A 450 -30.23 -19.12 6.82
CA PRO A 450 -31.52 -19.24 7.47
C PRO A 450 -32.65 -18.94 6.48
N LEU A 451 -33.71 -19.73 6.52
CA LEU A 451 -34.97 -19.47 5.86
C LEU A 451 -35.74 -18.49 6.74
N ASN A 452 -35.63 -17.18 6.48
CA ASN A 452 -36.36 -16.17 7.26
C ASN A 452 -37.89 -16.35 7.09
N THR A 453 -38.54 -16.93 8.11
CA THR A 453 -40.00 -17.02 8.24
C THR A 453 -40.59 -15.94 9.16
N THR A 454 -39.76 -15.12 9.80
CA THR A 454 -40.22 -13.96 10.58
C THR A 454 -40.36 -12.73 9.69
N GLY A 455 -41.51 -12.64 9.00
CA GLY A 455 -42.24 -11.37 8.86
C GLY A 455 -41.62 -10.24 8.03
N LYS A 456 -41.22 -10.51 6.79
CA LYS A 456 -41.40 -9.59 5.63
C LYS A 456 -41.29 -10.37 4.32
N ASN A 457 -42.36 -11.10 4.03
CA ASN A 457 -42.71 -11.56 2.69
C ASN A 457 -44.22 -11.37 2.47
N ALA A 458 -44.78 -10.29 3.00
CA ALA A 458 -46.04 -9.79 2.48
C ALA A 458 -45.73 -9.09 1.16
N ARG A 459 -45.56 -9.89 0.10
CA ARG A 459 -45.35 -9.40 -1.27
C ARG A 459 -46.50 -8.45 -1.59
N ARG A 460 -46.22 -7.15 -1.62
CA ARG A 460 -47.25 -6.17 -1.91
C ARG A 460 -47.42 -6.07 -3.42
N ILE A 461 -48.65 -6.24 -3.89
CA ILE A 461 -48.98 -5.97 -5.28
C ILE A 461 -49.03 -4.45 -5.46
N TYR A 462 -48.18 -3.92 -6.32
CA TYR A 462 -48.08 -2.51 -6.65
C TYR A 462 -48.49 -2.28 -8.10
N THR A 463 -49.36 -1.30 -8.32
CA THR A 463 -49.78 -0.87 -9.64
C THR A 463 -48.86 0.25 -10.11
N VAL A 464 -48.15 0.01 -11.22
CA VAL A 464 -47.20 0.94 -11.84
C VAL A 464 -47.88 2.27 -12.14
N LYS A 465 -47.29 3.38 -11.70
CA LYS A 465 -47.76 4.76 -11.90
C LYS A 465 -46.94 5.48 -12.97
N LYS A 466 -47.44 6.64 -13.43
CA LYS A 466 -46.79 7.44 -14.48
C LYS A 466 -45.42 7.91 -13.97
N GLY A 467 -44.35 7.54 -14.67
CA GLY A 467 -42.96 7.85 -14.30
C GLY A 467 -42.23 6.75 -13.51
N ASP A 468 -42.90 5.63 -13.19
CA ASP A 468 -42.22 4.48 -12.59
C ASP A 468 -41.33 3.75 -13.60
N THR A 469 -40.16 3.31 -13.15
CA THR A 469 -39.23 2.46 -13.90
C THR A 469 -38.84 1.28 -13.02
N LEU A 470 -38.40 0.17 -13.63
CA LEU A 470 -37.86 -0.97 -12.86
C LEU A 470 -36.71 -0.51 -11.94
N PHE A 471 -35.91 0.46 -12.37
CA PHE A 471 -34.85 1.05 -11.55
C PHE A 471 -35.39 1.85 -10.35
N SER A 472 -36.37 2.74 -10.57
CA SER A 472 -36.93 3.56 -9.48
C SER A 472 -37.69 2.70 -8.46
N LEU A 473 -38.39 1.65 -8.93
CA LEU A 473 -39.09 0.71 -8.07
C LEU A 473 -38.12 -0.21 -7.33
N ALA A 474 -37.06 -0.71 -7.96
CA ALA A 474 -36.04 -1.51 -7.28
C ALA A 474 -35.33 -0.70 -6.18
N LYS A 475 -34.92 0.53 -6.50
CA LYS A 475 -34.28 1.45 -5.55
C LYS A 475 -35.19 1.78 -4.36
N LYS A 476 -36.47 2.06 -4.59
CA LYS A 476 -37.43 2.44 -3.55
C LYS A 476 -37.78 1.30 -2.59
N ASN A 477 -37.67 0.06 -3.05
CA ASN A 477 -37.96 -1.13 -2.26
C ASN A 477 -36.70 -1.90 -1.86
N THR A 478 -35.53 -1.25 -1.91
CA THR A 478 -34.24 -1.79 -1.46
C THR A 478 -33.92 -3.16 -2.07
N THR A 479 -34.26 -3.34 -3.35
CA THR A 479 -34.01 -4.56 -4.15
C THR A 479 -33.24 -4.21 -5.42
N THR A 480 -32.74 -5.21 -6.13
CA THR A 480 -32.09 -5.01 -7.44
C THR A 480 -33.10 -5.10 -8.58
N ILE A 481 -32.77 -4.54 -9.76
CA ILE A 481 -33.58 -4.73 -10.97
C ILE A 481 -33.70 -6.23 -11.28
N GLN A 482 -32.61 -6.98 -11.13
CA GLN A 482 -32.59 -8.41 -11.43
C GLN A 482 -33.55 -9.19 -10.52
N GLU A 483 -33.53 -8.91 -9.22
CA GLU A 483 -34.47 -9.49 -8.25
C GLU A 483 -35.92 -9.07 -8.55
N LEU A 484 -36.15 -7.81 -8.93
CA LEU A 484 -37.48 -7.33 -9.28
C LEU A 484 -38.03 -7.97 -10.56
N LEU A 485 -37.17 -8.22 -11.55
CA LEU A 485 -37.48 -8.94 -12.79
C LEU A 485 -37.81 -10.41 -12.49
N GLU A 486 -36.96 -11.09 -11.72
CA GLU A 486 -37.17 -12.48 -11.29
C GLU A 486 -38.46 -12.62 -10.47
N LEU A 487 -38.74 -11.69 -9.55
CA LEU A 487 -39.95 -11.67 -8.73
C LEU A 487 -41.26 -11.57 -9.55
N ASN A 488 -41.17 -10.98 -10.75
CA ASN A 488 -42.28 -10.72 -11.64
C ASN A 488 -42.29 -11.58 -12.89
N ASN A 489 -41.38 -12.55 -13.01
CA ASN A 489 -41.16 -13.35 -14.22
C ASN A 489 -40.99 -12.48 -15.47
N MET A 490 -40.31 -11.34 -15.34
CA MET A 490 -40.06 -10.39 -16.41
C MET A 490 -38.62 -10.55 -16.94
N LYS A 491 -38.45 -10.35 -18.24
CA LYS A 491 -37.14 -10.20 -18.89
C LYS A 491 -36.71 -8.74 -18.91
N ARG A 492 -35.42 -8.49 -19.16
CA ARG A 492 -34.84 -7.14 -19.08
C ARG A 492 -35.35 -6.18 -20.17
N ASP A 493 -35.79 -6.74 -21.29
CA ASP A 493 -36.43 -6.09 -22.43
C ASP A 493 -37.95 -5.93 -22.25
N ASP A 494 -38.55 -6.52 -21.22
CA ASP A 494 -39.98 -6.34 -20.95
C ASP A 494 -40.29 -4.92 -20.51
N THR A 495 -41.25 -4.30 -21.21
CA THR A 495 -41.67 -2.93 -20.92
C THR A 495 -42.58 -2.87 -19.69
N LEU A 496 -42.28 -1.95 -18.77
CA LEU A 496 -43.10 -1.65 -17.59
C LEU A 496 -44.17 -0.61 -17.94
N TYR A 497 -45.37 -1.05 -18.29
CA TYR A 497 -46.47 -0.14 -18.67
C TYR A 497 -47.28 0.35 -17.46
N LEU A 498 -47.82 1.57 -17.59
CA LEU A 498 -48.73 2.19 -16.62
C LEU A 498 -49.91 1.26 -16.32
N GLY A 499 -50.25 1.07 -15.04
CA GLY A 499 -51.33 0.19 -14.63
C GLY A 499 -50.95 -1.30 -14.49
N LYS A 500 -49.75 -1.71 -14.90
CA LYS A 500 -49.27 -3.09 -14.69
C LYS A 500 -49.17 -3.36 -13.18
N ARG A 501 -49.71 -4.50 -12.73
CA ARG A 501 -49.56 -4.97 -11.36
C ARG A 501 -48.28 -5.79 -11.25
N ILE A 502 -47.35 -5.32 -10.43
CA ILE A 502 -46.10 -6.03 -10.15
C ILE A 502 -45.99 -6.33 -8.66
N ARG A 503 -45.30 -7.41 -8.32
CA ARG A 503 -44.93 -7.80 -6.98
C ARG A 503 -43.67 -7.02 -6.57
N LEU A 504 -43.71 -6.42 -5.39
CA LEU A 504 -42.56 -5.81 -4.73
C LEU A 504 -42.23 -6.61 -3.46
N PRO A 505 -40.95 -6.71 -3.07
CA PRO A 505 -40.52 -7.38 -1.85
C PRO A 505 -41.02 -6.70 -0.58
#